data_AF-A0A8T3M571-F1
#
_entry.id   AF-A0A8T3M571-F1
#
_cell.length_a   1.000
_cell.length_b   1.000
_cell.length_c   1.000
_cell.angle_alpha   90.00
_cell.angle_beta   90.00
_cell.angle_gamma   90.00
#
_symmetry.space_group_name_H-M   'P 1'
#
loop_
_entity.id
_entity.type
_entity.pdbx_description
1 polymer ?
#
loop_
_entity_poly.entity_id
_entity_poly.type
_entity_poly.pdbx_seq_one_letter_code
_entity_poly.pdbx_strand_id
1 'polypeptide(L)'
;PPPLAVAARATGCPPEGVRALERAARIVVLEADLAYAMSTYRDLAARALAMAAREPLTPAAYRDATGTSRKYVMAILEDLDRRAVLRRTPAGHVAGPRAPRGAETAR
;
A
#
# COMPACT_ATOMS: atom_id res chain seq x y z
N PRO A 1 -9.43 -2.48 6.38
CA PRO A 1 -9.97 -1.17 6.84
C PRO A 1 -11.46 -1.09 6.47
N PRO A 2 -12.34 -0.44 7.25
CA PRO A 2 -13.70 -0.16 6.79
C PRO A 2 -13.66 0.75 5.54
N PRO A 3 -14.73 0.76 4.71
CA PRO A 3 -14.81 1.67 3.59
C PRO A 3 -14.70 3.12 4.05
N LEU A 4 -13.99 3.96 3.30
CA LEU A 4 -13.65 5.33 3.70
C LEU A 4 -14.91 6.17 3.96
N ALA A 5 -15.93 6.03 3.12
CA ALA A 5 -17.20 6.75 3.28
C ALA A 5 -17.91 6.35 4.60
N VAL A 6 -17.83 5.07 4.97
CA VAL A 6 -18.41 4.56 6.22
C VAL A 6 -17.64 5.10 7.42
N ALA A 7 -16.30 5.08 7.38
CA ALA A 7 -15.46 5.61 8.45
C ALA A 7 -15.64 7.13 8.65
N ALA A 8 -15.73 7.89 7.56
CA ALA A 8 -15.95 9.34 7.61
C ALA A 8 -17.31 9.67 8.23
N ARG A 9 -18.37 8.97 7.83
CA ARG A 9 -19.72 9.13 8.42
C ARG A 9 -19.73 8.76 9.91
N ALA A 10 -19.13 7.63 10.28
CA ALA A 10 -19.12 7.16 11.67
C ALA A 10 -18.39 8.12 12.63
N THR A 11 -17.43 8.90 12.12
CA THR A 11 -16.65 9.87 12.90
C THR A 11 -17.12 11.32 12.74
N GLY A 12 -18.17 11.56 11.94
CA GLY A 12 -18.63 12.91 11.61
C GLY A 12 -17.61 13.73 10.81
N CYS A 13 -16.66 13.08 10.14
CA CYS A 13 -15.59 13.74 9.41
C CYS A 13 -16.12 14.26 8.06
N PRO A 14 -16.15 15.58 7.82
CA PRO A 14 -16.62 16.12 6.55
C PRO A 14 -15.63 15.78 5.41
N PRO A 15 -16.07 15.82 4.14
CA PRO A 15 -15.21 15.53 2.99
C PRO A 15 -13.92 16.37 2.95
N GLU A 16 -13.99 17.61 3.42
CA GLU A 16 -12.82 18.49 3.55
C GLU A 16 -11.81 17.98 4.59
N GLY A 17 -12.30 17.37 5.68
CA GLY A 17 -11.47 16.74 6.71
C GLY A 17 -10.69 15.54 6.18
N VAL A 18 -11.32 14.71 5.33
CA VAL A 18 -10.62 13.61 4.63
C VAL A 18 -9.51 14.14 3.72
N ARG A 19 -9.80 15.20 2.94
CA ARG A 19 -8.79 15.87 2.10
C ARG A 19 -7.67 16.50 2.94
N ALA A 20 -7.98 17.04 4.12
CA ALA A 20 -6.98 17.57 5.03
C ALA A 20 -6.07 16.47 5.60
N LEU A 21 -6.63 15.30 5.95
CA LEU A 21 -5.86 14.14 6.40
C LEU A 21 -4.93 13.59 5.31
N GLU A 22 -5.41 13.57 4.07
CA GLU A 22 -4.59 13.20 2.91
C GLU A 22 -3.46 14.20 2.67
N ARG A 23 -3.77 15.52 2.64
CA ARG A 23 -2.77 16.59 2.52
C ARG A 23 -1.72 16.56 3.64
N ALA A 24 -2.14 16.19 4.85
CA ALA A 24 -1.26 16.03 6.00
C ALA A 24 -0.47 14.70 5.98
N ALA A 25 -0.58 13.89 4.91
CA ALA A 25 0.05 12.57 4.77
C ALA A 25 -0.27 11.61 5.93
N ARG A 26 -1.45 11.75 6.56
CA ARG A 26 -1.90 10.88 7.65
C ARG A 26 -2.62 9.64 7.14
N ILE A 27 -3.25 9.75 5.97
CA ILE A 27 -3.86 8.63 5.26
C ILE A 27 -3.34 8.58 3.82
N VAL A 28 -3.41 7.40 3.23
CA VAL A 28 -3.20 7.18 1.80
C VAL A 28 -4.48 6.58 1.24
N VAL A 29 -5.10 7.30 0.31
CA VAL A 29 -6.27 6.82 -0.43
C VAL A 29 -5.77 6.01 -1.63
N LEU A 30 -6.13 4.72 -1.69
CA LEU A 30 -5.76 3.82 -2.78
C LEU A 30 -6.86 3.76 -3.85
N GLU A 31 -8.12 3.81 -3.41
CA GLU A 31 -9.32 3.84 -4.25
C GLU A 31 -10.35 4.78 -3.61
N ALA A 32 -11.41 5.13 -4.37
CA ALA A 32 -12.46 6.06 -3.92
C ALA A 32 -13.06 5.72 -2.54
N ASP A 33 -13.06 4.45 -2.13
CA ASP A 33 -13.61 4.00 -0.86
C ASP A 33 -12.62 3.16 -0.02
N LEU A 34 -11.32 3.27 -0.32
CA LEU A 34 -10.27 2.56 0.41
C LEU A 34 -9.13 3.49 0.77
N ALA A 35 -8.99 3.76 2.07
CA ALA A 35 -7.84 4.45 2.62
C ALA A 35 -7.16 3.62 3.70
N TYR A 36 -5.84 3.77 3.80
CA TYR A 36 -5.03 3.27 4.89
C TYR A 36 -4.50 4.43 5.72
N ALA A 37 -4.31 4.19 7.02
CA ALA A 37 -3.41 5.03 7.80
C ALA A 37 -2.00 4.97 7.19
N MET A 38 -1.29 6.09 7.16
CA MET A 38 0.02 6.17 6.51
C MET A 38 1.04 5.21 7.13
N SER A 39 1.00 4.99 8.45
CA SER A 39 1.83 4.00 9.12
C SER A 39 1.58 2.58 8.58
N THR A 40 0.32 2.14 8.57
CA THR A 40 -0.07 0.83 8.04
C THR A 40 0.30 0.68 6.58
N TYR A 41 0.11 1.73 5.76
CA TYR A 41 0.52 1.70 4.36
C TYR A 41 2.03 1.50 4.21
N ARG A 42 2.85 2.20 5.00
CA ARG A 42 4.31 2.06 4.98
C ARG A 42 4.76 0.65 5.37
N ASP A 43 4.16 0.07 6.41
CA ASP A 43 4.48 -1.29 6.86
C ASP A 43 4.17 -2.33 5.78
N LEU A 44 3.01 -2.18 5.13
CA LEU A 44 2.58 -3.04 4.03
C LEU A 44 3.50 -2.88 2.81
N ALA A 45 3.83 -1.64 2.43
CA ALA A 45 4.76 -1.36 1.34
C ALA A 45 6.17 -1.93 1.60
N ALA A 46 6.71 -1.74 2.81
CA ALA A 46 8.00 -2.29 3.22
C ALA A 46 7.99 -3.82 3.17
N ARG A 47 6.92 -4.46 3.63
CA ARG A 47 6.76 -5.91 3.56
C ARG A 47 6.71 -6.41 2.11
N ALA A 48 5.95 -5.75 1.24
CA ALA A 48 5.88 -6.09 -0.17
C ALA A 48 7.26 -6.01 -0.85
N LEU A 49 8.01 -4.94 -0.59
CA LEU A 49 9.38 -4.78 -1.08
C LEU A 49 10.33 -5.87 -0.56
N ALA A 50 10.26 -6.19 0.73
CA ALA A 50 11.09 -7.24 1.33
C ALA A 50 10.82 -8.62 0.72
N MET A 51 9.55 -8.92 0.39
CA MET A 51 9.19 -10.16 -0.30
C MET A 51 9.66 -10.14 -1.76
N ALA A 52 9.42 -9.04 -2.48
CA ALA A 52 9.82 -8.85 -3.87
C ALA A 52 11.34 -8.85 -4.08
N ALA A 53 12.13 -8.57 -3.04
CA ALA A 53 13.58 -8.65 -3.05
C ALA A 53 14.10 -10.10 -3.02
N ARG A 54 13.29 -11.05 -2.55
CA ARG A 54 13.66 -12.47 -2.46
C ARG A 54 13.25 -13.23 -3.72
N GLU A 55 12.05 -12.97 -4.20
CA GLU A 55 11.46 -13.61 -5.37
C GLU A 55 10.33 -12.75 -5.94
N PRO A 56 9.91 -12.95 -7.20
CA PRO A 56 8.76 -12.25 -7.76
C PRO A 56 7.51 -12.40 -6.88
N LEU A 57 7.00 -11.30 -6.36
CA LEU A 57 5.88 -11.27 -5.42
C LEU A 57 4.54 -11.52 -6.13
N THR A 58 3.90 -12.64 -5.81
CA THR A 58 2.54 -12.92 -6.29
C THR A 58 1.49 -12.34 -5.35
N PRO A 59 0.29 -11.97 -5.87
CA PRO A 59 -0.82 -11.54 -5.01
C PRO A 59 -1.23 -12.59 -3.97
N ALA A 60 -1.12 -13.88 -4.30
CA ALA A 60 -1.42 -14.96 -3.37
C ALA A 60 -0.43 -14.98 -2.20
N ALA A 61 0.88 -14.96 -2.48
CA ALA A 61 1.90 -14.91 -1.43
C ALA A 61 1.74 -13.66 -0.54
N TYR A 62 1.46 -12.50 -1.14
CA TYR A 62 1.26 -11.27 -0.38
C TYR A 62 0.01 -11.30 0.50
N ARG A 63 -1.08 -11.88 0.01
CA ARG A 63 -2.30 -12.14 0.79
C ARG A 63 -2.01 -13.03 1.98
N ASP A 64 -1.34 -14.15 1.75
CA ASP A 64 -1.08 -15.15 2.78
C ASP A 64 -0.14 -14.59 3.85
N ALA A 65 0.80 -13.72 3.46
CA ALA A 65 1.66 -13.00 4.39
C ALA A 65 0.89 -11.95 5.22
N THR A 66 -0.01 -11.18 4.61
CA THR A 66 -0.72 -10.08 5.28
C THR A 66 -1.96 -10.52 6.06
N GLY A 67 -2.51 -11.71 5.76
CA GLY A 67 -3.77 -12.20 6.32
C GLY A 67 -4.99 -11.37 5.90
N THR A 68 -4.86 -10.54 4.86
CA THR A 68 -5.93 -9.65 4.39
C THR A 68 -6.70 -10.26 3.22
N SER A 69 -7.83 -9.66 2.83
CA SER A 69 -8.58 -10.13 1.66
C SER A 69 -7.91 -9.73 0.34
N ARG A 70 -8.23 -10.46 -0.74
CA ARG A 70 -7.70 -10.20 -2.09
C ARG A 70 -7.93 -8.76 -2.56
N LYS A 71 -9.07 -8.14 -2.23
CA LYS A 71 -9.37 -6.75 -2.61
C LYS A 71 -8.27 -5.79 -2.09
N TYR A 72 -7.93 -5.92 -0.81
CA TYR A 72 -6.94 -5.06 -0.16
C TYR A 72 -5.52 -5.27 -0.69
N VAL A 73 -5.17 -6.52 -0.94
CA VAL A 73 -3.90 -6.94 -1.54
C VAL A 73 -3.73 -6.32 -2.92
N MET A 74 -4.75 -6.46 -3.79
CA MET A 74 -4.70 -5.92 -5.15
C MET A 74 -4.55 -4.40 -5.14
N ALA A 75 -5.36 -3.69 -4.34
CA ALA A 75 -5.29 -2.23 -4.24
C ALA A 75 -3.90 -1.72 -3.85
N ILE A 76 -3.23 -2.38 -2.91
CA ILE A 76 -1.87 -1.99 -2.49
C ILE A 76 -0.86 -2.29 -3.59
N LEU A 77 -0.88 -3.48 -4.19
CA LEU A 77 0.07 -3.83 -5.25
C LEU A 77 -0.08 -2.91 -6.46
N GLU A 78 -1.31 -2.61 -6.87
CA GLU A 78 -1.60 -1.68 -7.96
C GLU A 78 -1.13 -0.26 -7.66
N ASP A 79 -1.30 0.23 -6.43
CA ASP A 79 -0.78 1.54 -6.03
C ASP A 79 0.76 1.56 -6.02
N LEU A 80 1.42 0.51 -5.54
CA LEU A 80 2.88 0.40 -5.55
C LEU A 80 3.45 0.32 -6.97
N ASP A 81 2.78 -0.39 -7.88
CA ASP A 81 3.11 -0.39 -9.31
C ASP A 81 2.95 0.99 -9.93
N ARG A 82 1.82 1.66 -9.66
CA ARG A 82 1.53 3.01 -10.18
C ARG A 82 2.55 4.03 -9.71
N ARG A 83 3.07 3.88 -8.49
CA ARG A 83 4.15 4.70 -7.91
C ARG A 83 5.54 4.29 -8.38
N ALA A 84 5.66 3.23 -9.19
CA ALA A 84 6.91 2.62 -9.63
C ALA A 84 7.80 2.13 -8.48
N VAL A 85 7.22 1.88 -7.30
CA VAL A 85 7.88 1.26 -6.15
C VAL A 85 8.02 -0.25 -6.39
N LEU A 86 6.98 -0.86 -6.96
CA LEU A 86 7.05 -2.19 -7.55
C LEU A 86 6.96 -2.08 -9.07
N ARG A 87 7.28 -3.19 -9.74
CA ARG A 87 7.06 -3.39 -11.16
C ARG A 87 6.47 -4.77 -11.39
N ARG A 88 5.26 -4.80 -11.95
CA ARG A 88 4.61 -6.02 -12.41
C ARG A 88 5.38 -6.69 -13.56
N THR A 89 5.54 -8.01 -13.45
CA THR A 89 6.15 -8.90 -14.46
C THR A 89 5.24 -10.13 -14.63
N PRO A 90 5.49 -10.99 -15.65
CA PRO A 90 4.74 -12.24 -15.81
C PRO A 90 4.85 -13.19 -14.60
N ALA A 91 5.99 -13.18 -13.89
CA ALA A 91 6.22 -14.04 -12.73
C ALA A 91 5.67 -13.48 -11.40
N GLY A 92 5.28 -12.19 -11.35
CA GLY A 92 4.92 -11.49 -10.13
C GLY A 92 5.45 -10.06 -10.11
N HIS A 93 5.47 -9.41 -8.94
CA HIS A 93 5.96 -8.05 -8.77
C HIS A 93 7.40 -8.07 -8.28
N VAL A 94 8.27 -7.29 -8.89
CA VAL A 94 9.66 -7.10 -8.47
C VAL A 94 9.87 -5.67 -8.00
N ALA A 95 11.03 -5.37 -7.38
CA ALA A 95 11.39 -4.00 -7.02
C ALA A 95 11.37 -3.08 -8.27
N GLY A 96 10.65 -1.97 -8.16
CA GLY A 96 10.53 -0.96 -9.21
C GLY A 96 11.67 0.07 -9.17
N PRO A 97 11.75 0.97 -10.17
CA PRO A 97 12.80 1.99 -10.26
C PRO A 97 12.76 3.03 -9.12
N ARG A 98 11.61 3.21 -8.46
CA ARG A 98 11.45 4.07 -7.28
C ARG A 98 11.38 3.27 -5.99
N ALA A 99 11.70 1.98 -6.02
CA ALA A 99 11.96 1.25 -4.78
C ALA A 99 13.06 2.00 -4.02
N PRO A 100 12.91 2.23 -2.70
CA PRO A 100 14.01 2.77 -1.91
C PRO A 100 15.19 1.81 -2.09
N ARG A 101 16.27 2.31 -2.70
CA ARG A 101 17.53 1.57 -2.73
C ARG A 101 17.87 1.32 -1.28
N GLY A 102 17.97 0.05 -0.90
CA GLY A 102 18.31 -0.33 0.47
C GLY A 102 19.45 0.56 0.93
N ALA A 103 19.30 1.16 2.11
CA ALA A 103 20.38 1.89 2.75
C ALA A 103 21.65 1.07 2.57
N GLU A 104 22.55 1.61 1.75
CA GLU A 104 23.87 1.05 1.55
C GLU A 104 24.45 0.84 2.94
N THR A 105 24.94 -0.37 3.16
CA THR A 105 25.50 -0.87 4.41
C THR A 105 26.38 0.18 5.08
N ALA A 106 25.82 0.94 6.02
CA ALA A 106 26.60 1.69 6.99
C ALA A 106 26.97 0.72 8.09
N ARG A 107 28.06 -0.03 7.87
CA ARG A 107 29.01 -0.50 8.89
C ARG A 107 30.16 -1.27 8.24
#